data_AF-A0A8H3UIC6-F1
#
_entry.id   AF-A0A8H3UIC6-F1
#
_cell.length_a   1.000
_cell.length_b   1.000
_cell.length_c   1.000
_cell.angle_alpha   90.00
_cell.angle_beta   90.00
_cell.angle_gamma   90.00
#
_symmetry.space_group_name_H-M   'P 1'
#
loop_
_entity.id
_entity.type
_entity.pdbx_description
1 polymer ?
#
loop_
_entity_poly.entity_id
_entity_poly.type
_entity_poly.pdbx_seq_one_letter_code
_entity_poly.pdbx_strand_id
1 'polypeptide(L)'
;MQSTQNLRVASLIFQQFPSPVLKDVGINYGEVLYNGSFFHEQIYRKDPSPEVDAAWKALGADYRALRVPESEAQKSGISLDHVKIRAKHGGGYPANVEGLHHLHCLNFLRKGLVYNYPYYKSLGQGPFANEDHIVKVHLTHCLDILRQQLMCTVDTGVLGQVWVYPDKPEPFVDFNTKHTCKNFEAIRAWAEVRQLPENPPEDFLETPGGGIWGEIP
;
A
#
# COMPACT_ATOMS: atom_id res chain seq x y z
N MET A 1 -44.14 -14.62 9.17
CA MET A 1 -43.23 -13.85 10.05
C MET A 1 -41.89 -14.54 10.09
N GLN A 2 -40.89 -13.99 9.43
CA GLN A 2 -39.48 -14.06 9.84
C GLN A 2 -38.79 -12.86 9.21
N SER A 3 -39.04 -11.73 9.88
CA SER A 3 -38.23 -10.53 9.79
C SER A 3 -36.96 -10.76 10.61
N THR A 4 -35.93 -10.01 10.27
CA THR A 4 -34.61 -9.87 10.91
C THR A 4 -33.60 -10.92 10.44
N GLN A 5 -32.42 -10.56 9.94
CA GLN A 5 -31.61 -9.38 10.21
C GLN A 5 -30.89 -8.91 8.95
N ASN A 6 -31.08 -7.63 8.61
CA ASN A 6 -30.02 -6.85 7.99
C ASN A 6 -28.81 -6.92 8.93
N LEU A 7 -27.88 -7.83 8.64
CA LEU A 7 -26.52 -7.76 9.15
C LEU A 7 -25.94 -6.46 8.60
N ARG A 8 -26.20 -5.36 9.32
CA ARG A 8 -25.36 -4.17 9.27
C ARG A 8 -23.97 -4.68 9.56
N VAL A 9 -23.12 -4.64 8.54
CA VAL A 9 -21.68 -4.82 8.61
C VAL A 9 -21.13 -3.67 9.46
N ALA A 10 -21.39 -3.75 10.77
CA ALA A 10 -20.87 -2.84 11.76
C ALA A 10 -19.48 -3.40 12.12
N SER A 11 -18.44 -2.63 11.79
CA SER A 11 -17.02 -2.86 12.11
C SER A 11 -16.15 -3.49 11.00
N LEU A 12 -16.06 -2.85 9.83
CA LEU A 12 -14.93 -2.99 8.90
C LEU A 12 -14.08 -1.70 8.82
N ILE A 13 -14.07 -0.92 9.89
CA ILE A 13 -13.23 0.28 10.00
C ILE A 13 -12.00 -0.09 10.83
N PHE A 14 -10.92 -0.50 10.16
CA PHE A 14 -9.60 -0.74 10.76
C PHE A 14 -8.80 0.54 11.00
N GLN A 15 -9.39 1.72 10.74
CA GLN A 15 -8.74 3.03 10.92
C GLN A 15 -9.35 3.75 12.11
N GLN A 16 -8.52 4.19 13.05
CA GLN A 16 -8.98 4.96 14.20
C GLN A 16 -9.45 6.38 13.81
N PHE A 17 -8.88 6.92 12.73
CA PHE A 17 -9.16 8.26 12.24
C PHE A 17 -9.92 8.22 10.90
N PRO A 18 -10.91 9.10 10.68
CA PRO A 18 -11.51 9.30 9.36
C PRO A 18 -10.44 9.65 8.32
N SER A 19 -10.42 8.94 7.20
CA SER A 19 -9.52 9.23 6.09
C SER A 19 -10.22 10.01 4.96
N PRO A 20 -9.54 10.96 4.30
CA PRO A 20 -10.14 11.75 3.21
C PRO A 20 -10.65 10.89 2.05
N VAL A 21 -9.98 9.76 1.77
CA VAL A 21 -10.39 8.82 0.72
C VAL A 21 -11.77 8.22 1.00
N LEU A 22 -12.06 7.87 2.26
CA LEU A 22 -13.36 7.27 2.61
C LEU A 22 -14.50 8.29 2.57
N LYS A 23 -14.21 9.57 2.80
CA LYS A 23 -15.18 10.66 2.65
C LYS A 23 -15.58 10.85 1.18
N ASP A 24 -14.61 10.84 0.28
CA ASP A 24 -14.83 11.14 -1.14
C ASP A 24 -15.34 9.95 -1.94
N VAL A 25 -14.83 8.74 -1.66
CA VAL A 25 -15.13 7.51 -2.42
C VAL A 25 -16.23 6.67 -1.76
N GLY A 26 -16.45 6.88 -0.46
CA GLY A 26 -17.30 6.02 0.36
C GLY A 26 -16.63 4.69 0.70
N ILE A 27 -17.30 3.91 1.54
CA ILE A 27 -16.87 2.55 1.88
C ILE A 27 -17.70 1.57 1.04
N ASN A 28 -17.09 1.03 -0.02
CA ASN A 28 -17.67 0.00 -0.87
C ASN A 28 -16.85 -1.29 -0.77
N TYR A 29 -17.53 -2.43 -0.64
CA TYR A 29 -16.91 -3.75 -0.61
C TYR A 29 -17.42 -4.62 -1.75
N GLY A 30 -16.58 -5.54 -2.22
CA GLY A 30 -16.93 -6.55 -3.21
C GLY A 30 -16.28 -7.89 -2.90
N GLU A 31 -16.87 -8.98 -3.38
CA GLU A 31 -16.24 -10.29 -3.36
C GLU A 31 -15.10 -10.33 -4.38
N VAL A 32 -13.94 -10.80 -3.94
CA VAL A 32 -12.76 -11.04 -4.78
C VAL A 32 -12.35 -12.48 -4.60
N LEU A 33 -12.25 -13.22 -5.71
CA LEU A 33 -11.59 -14.52 -5.71
C LEU A 33 -10.09 -14.30 -5.91
N TYR A 34 -9.28 -14.73 -4.96
CA TYR A 34 -7.83 -14.67 -5.12
C TYR A 34 -7.39 -15.68 -6.18
N ASN A 35 -6.55 -15.23 -7.10
CA ASN A 35 -5.83 -16.14 -7.99
C ASN A 35 -4.59 -16.67 -7.25
N GLY A 36 -4.80 -17.76 -6.53
CA GLY A 36 -3.78 -18.45 -5.74
C GLY A 36 -3.01 -19.51 -6.53
N SER A 37 -3.12 -19.52 -7.86
CA SER A 37 -2.46 -20.54 -8.70
C SER A 37 -0.96 -20.60 -8.40
N PHE A 38 -0.50 -21.75 -7.93
CA PHE A 38 0.86 -21.87 -7.40
C PHE A 38 1.91 -21.80 -8.51
N PHE A 39 1.78 -22.65 -9.54
CA PHE A 39 2.70 -22.77 -10.67
C PHE A 39 2.36 -21.85 -11.86
N HIS A 40 1.16 -21.25 -11.89
CA HIS A 40 0.76 -20.35 -12.97
C HIS A 40 1.02 -18.90 -12.56
N GLU A 41 2.14 -18.37 -13.01
CA GLU A 41 2.57 -17.02 -12.67
C GLU A 41 1.74 -15.95 -13.35
N GLN A 42 1.29 -14.98 -12.55
CA GLN A 42 0.78 -13.71 -13.03
C GLN A 42 1.92 -12.72 -13.21
N ILE A 43 1.67 -11.62 -13.96
CA ILE A 43 2.69 -10.59 -14.24
C ILE A 43 3.43 -10.11 -12.99
N TYR A 44 2.75 -10.01 -11.85
CA TYR A 44 3.31 -9.52 -10.59
C TYR A 44 4.39 -10.42 -9.95
N ARG A 45 4.47 -11.70 -10.36
CA ARG A 45 5.38 -12.73 -9.82
C ARG A 45 6.51 -13.14 -10.78
N LYS A 46 6.53 -12.58 -12.00
CA LYS A 46 7.57 -12.87 -12.99
C LYS A 46 8.91 -12.25 -12.62
N ASP A 47 9.96 -12.73 -13.28
CA ASP A 47 11.30 -12.16 -13.21
C ASP A 47 11.34 -10.66 -13.54
N PRO A 48 12.33 -9.92 -13.01
CA PRO A 48 12.44 -8.48 -13.21
C PRO A 48 12.46 -8.09 -14.69
N SER A 49 11.60 -7.14 -15.04
CA SER A 49 11.51 -6.58 -16.39
C SER A 49 10.73 -5.27 -16.36
N PRO A 50 10.88 -4.42 -17.39
CA PRO A 50 10.07 -3.20 -17.52
C PRO A 50 8.56 -3.45 -17.49
N GLU A 51 8.09 -4.55 -18.04
CA GLU A 51 6.67 -4.92 -18.06
C GLU A 51 6.15 -5.22 -16.65
N VAL A 52 6.95 -5.91 -15.83
CA VAL A 52 6.62 -6.18 -14.43
C VAL A 52 6.58 -4.89 -13.63
N ASP A 53 7.57 -4.00 -13.82
CA ASP A 53 7.60 -2.72 -13.14
C ASP A 53 6.41 -1.82 -13.54
N ALA A 54 6.02 -1.82 -14.81
CA ALA A 54 4.83 -1.12 -15.29
C ALA A 54 3.55 -1.67 -14.64
N ALA A 55 3.43 -2.99 -14.49
CA ALA A 55 2.29 -3.61 -13.83
C ALA A 55 2.19 -3.21 -12.35
N TRP A 56 3.31 -3.22 -11.62
CA TRP A 56 3.35 -2.77 -10.21
C TRP A 56 3.06 -1.27 -10.07
N LYS A 57 3.61 -0.44 -10.97
CA LYS A 57 3.31 1.00 -11.02
C LYS A 57 1.83 1.26 -11.26
N ALA A 58 1.18 0.50 -12.12
CA ALA A 58 -0.25 0.64 -12.43
C ALA A 58 -1.16 0.35 -11.22
N LEU A 59 -0.68 -0.43 -10.23
CA LEU A 59 -1.39 -0.63 -8.96
C LEU A 59 -1.27 0.57 -7.99
N GLY A 60 -0.43 1.56 -8.30
CA GLY A 60 -0.15 2.70 -7.43
C GLY A 60 0.96 2.47 -6.40
N ALA A 61 1.79 1.44 -6.59
CA ALA A 61 2.93 1.16 -5.71
C ALA A 61 4.01 2.26 -5.73
N ASP A 62 3.98 3.14 -6.73
CA ASP A 62 4.93 4.25 -6.89
C ASP A 62 4.21 5.62 -6.89
N TYR A 63 3.01 5.70 -6.32
CA TYR A 63 2.31 6.99 -6.20
C TYR A 63 3.02 7.93 -5.22
N ARG A 64 3.10 9.19 -5.61
CA ARG A 64 3.60 10.28 -4.78
C ARG A 64 2.63 10.58 -3.65
N ALA A 65 3.09 11.34 -2.67
CA ALA A 65 2.22 11.93 -1.66
C ALA A 65 1.11 12.76 -2.32
N LEU A 66 -0.05 12.82 -1.68
CA LEU A 66 -1.17 13.68 -2.02
C LEU A 66 -1.27 14.83 -1.03
N ARG A 67 -2.13 15.82 -1.34
CA ARG A 67 -2.46 16.90 -0.42
C ARG A 67 -3.65 16.55 0.46
N VAL A 68 -3.47 16.57 1.77
CA VAL A 68 -4.56 16.62 2.75
C VAL A 68 -4.84 18.08 3.09
N PRO A 69 -6.07 18.59 2.88
CA PRO A 69 -6.43 19.95 3.27
C PRO A 69 -6.29 20.19 4.78
N GLU A 70 -5.94 21.41 5.19
CA GLU A 70 -5.83 21.80 6.60
C GLU A 70 -7.09 21.42 7.41
N SER A 71 -8.27 21.59 6.81
CA SER A 71 -9.58 21.29 7.42
C SER A 71 -9.83 19.80 7.71
N GLU A 72 -9.02 18.91 7.16
CA GLU A 72 -9.11 17.45 7.32
C GLU A 72 -7.89 16.86 8.03
N ALA A 73 -6.80 17.62 8.19
CA ALA A 73 -5.52 17.13 8.69
C ALA A 73 -5.62 16.46 10.07
N GLN A 74 -6.08 17.21 11.08
CA GLN A 74 -6.21 16.68 12.45
C GLN A 74 -7.21 15.52 12.54
N LYS A 75 -8.29 15.57 11.75
CA LYS A 75 -9.27 14.47 11.70
C LYS A 75 -8.67 13.20 11.10
N SER A 76 -7.66 13.35 10.26
CA SER A 76 -6.91 12.27 9.61
C SER A 76 -5.67 11.83 10.40
N GLY A 77 -5.51 12.28 11.65
CA GLY A 77 -4.36 11.96 12.50
C GLY A 77 -3.09 12.79 12.23
N ILE A 78 -3.16 13.79 11.35
CA ILE A 78 -2.02 14.68 11.04
C ILE A 78 -2.04 15.85 12.04
N SER A 79 -1.06 15.87 12.95
CA SER A 79 -0.83 16.97 13.90
C SER A 79 -0.26 18.24 13.25
N LEU A 80 -0.41 19.37 13.92
CA LEU A 80 -0.08 20.71 13.38
C LEU A 80 1.42 20.97 13.21
N ASP A 81 2.27 20.16 13.82
CA ASP A 81 3.72 20.16 13.73
C ASP A 81 4.25 19.32 12.55
N HIS A 82 3.38 18.56 11.86
CA HIS A 82 3.77 17.93 10.60
C HIS A 82 4.08 18.97 9.53
N VAL A 83 4.91 18.55 8.57
CA VAL A 83 5.33 19.34 7.41
C VAL A 83 4.12 19.92 6.66
N LYS A 84 4.16 21.21 6.38
CA LYS A 84 3.11 21.93 5.63
C LYS A 84 3.58 22.36 4.26
N ILE A 85 2.65 22.37 3.31
CA ILE A 85 2.80 23.00 2.01
C ILE A 85 2.54 24.50 2.20
N ARG A 86 3.39 25.37 1.64
CA ARG A 86 3.18 26.83 1.78
C ARG A 86 1.82 27.25 1.25
N ALA A 87 1.20 28.22 1.91
CA ALA A 87 -0.10 28.78 1.51
C ALA A 87 -0.15 29.23 0.04
N LYS A 88 0.93 29.82 -0.49
CA LYS A 88 1.02 30.24 -1.91
C LYS A 88 0.97 29.09 -2.92
N HIS A 89 1.30 27.88 -2.48
CA HIS A 89 1.18 26.65 -3.26
C HIS A 89 -0.14 25.90 -2.95
N GLY A 90 -1.03 26.55 -2.20
CA GLY A 90 -2.38 26.10 -1.87
C GLY A 90 -2.50 25.32 -0.55
N GLY A 91 -1.48 25.35 0.30
CA GLY A 91 -1.59 24.89 1.70
C GLY A 91 -1.79 23.38 1.90
N GLY A 92 -1.99 23.00 3.16
CA GLY A 92 -2.26 21.62 3.58
C GLY A 92 -1.00 20.80 3.83
N TYR A 93 -1.17 19.48 3.91
CA TYR A 93 -0.13 18.54 4.33
C TYR A 93 0.14 17.50 3.23
N PRO A 94 1.43 17.22 2.91
CA PRO A 94 1.77 16.06 2.11
C PRO A 94 1.51 14.79 2.92
N ALA A 95 0.77 13.84 2.37
CA ALA A 95 0.52 12.55 3.01
C ALA A 95 0.39 11.43 1.98
N ASN A 96 0.60 10.18 2.39
CA ASN A 96 0.37 9.01 1.55
C ASN A 96 -0.90 8.27 1.97
N VAL A 97 -1.54 7.57 1.03
CA VAL A 97 -2.57 6.59 1.38
C VAL A 97 -1.86 5.35 1.92
N GLU A 98 -2.04 5.03 3.20
CA GLU A 98 -1.35 3.92 3.88
C GLU A 98 -1.42 2.60 3.10
N GLY A 99 -2.60 2.22 2.60
CA GLY A 99 -2.75 0.98 1.81
C GLY A 99 -1.92 0.95 0.52
N LEU A 100 -1.72 2.09 -0.14
CA LEU A 100 -0.84 2.19 -1.32
C LEU A 100 0.64 2.24 -0.90
N HIS A 101 0.95 2.81 0.27
CA HIS A 101 2.28 2.74 0.85
C HIS A 101 2.67 1.32 1.29
N HIS A 102 1.72 0.52 1.78
CA HIS A 102 1.96 -0.92 2.00
C HIS A 102 2.26 -1.64 0.68
N LEU A 103 1.59 -1.28 -0.41
CA LEU A 103 1.90 -1.84 -1.71
C LEU A 103 3.28 -1.39 -2.23
N HIS A 104 3.69 -0.16 -1.94
CA HIS A 104 5.05 0.32 -2.16
C HIS A 104 6.07 -0.55 -1.39
N CYS A 105 5.84 -0.77 -0.09
CA CYS A 105 6.68 -1.64 0.75
C CYS A 105 6.78 -3.06 0.17
N LEU A 106 5.66 -3.64 -0.27
CA LEU A 106 5.64 -4.97 -0.86
C LEU A 106 6.41 -5.02 -2.19
N ASN A 107 6.24 -4.01 -3.06
CA ASN A 107 7.00 -3.92 -4.30
C ASN A 107 8.50 -3.77 -4.01
N PHE A 108 8.88 -2.98 -3.00
CA PHE A 108 10.28 -2.82 -2.62
C PHE A 108 10.88 -4.13 -2.10
N LEU A 109 10.17 -4.88 -1.26
CA LEU A 109 10.57 -6.24 -0.85
C LEU A 109 10.70 -7.18 -2.05
N ARG A 110 9.74 -7.17 -2.99
CA ARG A 110 9.85 -7.94 -4.24
C ARG A 110 11.14 -7.62 -4.96
N LYS A 111 11.46 -6.34 -5.15
CA LYS A 111 12.70 -5.90 -5.82
C LYS A 111 13.95 -6.30 -5.03
N GLY A 112 13.85 -6.38 -3.70
CA GLY A 112 14.92 -6.82 -2.79
C GLY A 112 15.12 -8.33 -2.64
N LEU A 113 14.26 -9.16 -3.24
CA LEU A 113 14.45 -10.62 -3.24
C LEU A 113 15.81 -10.97 -3.85
N VAL A 114 16.49 -11.99 -3.31
CA VAL A 114 17.87 -12.34 -3.70
C VAL A 114 18.06 -12.52 -5.21
N TYR A 115 17.05 -13.06 -5.90
CA TYR A 115 17.05 -13.26 -7.35
C TYR A 115 16.68 -12.01 -8.17
N ASN A 116 16.08 -11.00 -7.52
CA ASN A 116 15.70 -9.73 -8.15
C ASN A 116 16.73 -8.62 -7.88
N TYR A 117 17.41 -8.67 -6.73
CA TYR A 117 18.28 -7.61 -6.23
C TYR A 117 19.38 -7.20 -7.21
N PRO A 118 20.14 -8.12 -7.85
CA PRO A 118 21.21 -7.72 -8.78
C PRO A 118 20.70 -6.85 -9.93
N TYR A 119 19.51 -7.17 -10.48
CA TYR A 119 18.89 -6.39 -11.54
C TYR A 119 18.58 -4.97 -11.05
N TYR A 120 17.81 -4.81 -9.97
CA TYR A 120 17.39 -3.49 -9.50
C TYR A 120 18.54 -2.65 -8.96
N LYS A 121 19.53 -3.29 -8.33
CA LYS A 121 20.75 -2.60 -7.89
C LYS A 121 21.54 -2.07 -9.08
N SER A 122 21.65 -2.84 -10.18
CA SER A 122 22.36 -2.41 -11.39
C SER A 122 21.71 -1.21 -12.09
N LEU A 123 20.39 -1.02 -11.94
CA LEU A 123 19.70 0.15 -12.49
C LEU A 123 20.08 1.45 -11.76
N GLY A 124 20.46 1.38 -10.48
CA GLY A 124 20.87 2.55 -9.70
C GLY A 124 19.78 3.62 -9.55
N GLN A 125 18.51 3.20 -9.48
CA GLN A 125 17.35 4.10 -9.43
C GLN A 125 16.63 4.05 -8.08
N GLY A 126 15.97 5.16 -7.72
CA GLY A 126 15.16 5.25 -6.50
C GLY A 126 15.98 4.84 -5.26
N PRO A 127 15.41 4.05 -4.33
CA PRO A 127 16.14 3.61 -3.15
C PRO A 127 17.41 2.80 -3.47
N PHE A 128 17.47 2.11 -4.61
CA PHE A 128 18.62 1.29 -5.01
C PHE A 128 19.83 2.11 -5.47
N ALA A 129 19.67 3.43 -5.69
CA ALA A 129 20.77 4.36 -5.93
C ALA A 129 21.63 4.59 -4.67
N ASN A 130 21.11 4.25 -3.49
CA ASN A 130 21.82 4.40 -2.23
C ASN A 130 22.79 3.23 -1.96
N GLU A 131 23.64 3.40 -0.96
CA GLU A 131 24.50 2.36 -0.40
C GLU A 131 23.71 1.15 0.11
N ASP A 132 24.31 -0.04 0.04
CA ASP A 132 23.64 -1.30 0.39
C ASP A 132 23.10 -1.34 1.82
N HIS A 133 23.77 -0.66 2.76
CA HIS A 133 23.27 -0.56 4.13
C HIS A 133 21.97 0.24 4.24
N ILE A 134 21.79 1.30 3.44
CA ILE A 134 20.56 2.10 3.38
C ILE A 134 19.44 1.29 2.72
N VAL A 135 19.75 0.60 1.63
CA VAL A 135 18.79 -0.30 0.96
C VAL A 135 18.30 -1.37 1.93
N LYS A 136 19.22 -1.98 2.70
CA LYS A 136 18.88 -2.97 3.73
C LYS A 136 17.96 -2.38 4.80
N VAL A 137 18.27 -1.20 5.35
CA VAL A 137 17.44 -0.55 6.37
C VAL A 137 16.02 -0.35 5.84
N HIS A 138 15.88 0.19 4.63
CA HIS A 138 14.58 0.40 4.01
C HIS A 138 13.83 -0.92 3.78
N LEU A 139 14.49 -1.99 3.30
CA LEU A 139 13.87 -3.30 3.13
C LEU A 139 13.36 -3.85 4.47
N THR A 140 14.16 -3.76 5.53
CA THR A 140 13.78 -4.25 6.86
C THR A 140 12.65 -3.43 7.50
N HIS A 141 12.62 -2.11 7.25
CA HIS A 141 11.52 -1.25 7.66
C HIS A 141 10.22 -1.63 6.95
N CYS A 142 10.25 -1.77 5.61
CA CYS A 142 9.10 -2.21 4.82
C CYS A 142 8.56 -3.57 5.28
N LEU A 143 9.46 -4.51 5.62
CA LEU A 143 9.09 -5.81 6.17
C LEU A 143 8.32 -5.67 7.49
N ASP A 144 8.81 -4.84 8.41
CA ASP A 144 8.17 -4.69 9.72
C ASP A 144 6.82 -3.95 9.63
N ILE A 145 6.72 -2.91 8.79
CA ILE A 145 5.44 -2.22 8.52
C ILE A 145 4.39 -3.21 8.00
N LEU A 146 4.75 -4.06 7.03
CA LEU A 146 3.83 -5.06 6.49
C LEU A 146 3.44 -6.12 7.52
N ARG A 147 4.39 -6.57 8.37
CA ARG A 147 4.07 -7.47 9.49
C ARG A 147 3.02 -6.85 10.41
N GLN A 148 3.22 -5.59 10.82
CA GLN A 148 2.30 -4.88 11.70
C GLN A 148 0.91 -4.72 11.05
N GLN A 149 0.85 -4.35 9.77
CA GLN A 149 -0.40 -4.24 9.03
C GLN A 149 -1.15 -5.59 8.97
N LEU A 150 -0.47 -6.69 8.64
CA LEU A 150 -1.09 -8.01 8.56
C LEU A 150 -1.61 -8.49 9.92
N MET A 151 -0.94 -8.12 11.02
CA MET A 151 -1.43 -8.41 12.38
C MET A 151 -2.62 -7.53 12.77
N CYS A 152 -2.62 -6.26 12.36
CA CYS A 152 -3.71 -5.32 12.63
C CYS A 152 -5.00 -5.71 11.90
N THR A 153 -4.88 -6.19 10.66
CA THR A 153 -6.01 -6.61 9.83
C THR A 153 -5.95 -8.10 9.55
N VAL A 154 -5.72 -8.90 10.60
CA VAL A 154 -5.56 -10.35 10.48
C VAL A 154 -6.77 -10.97 9.78
N ASP A 155 -6.49 -11.71 8.71
CA ASP A 155 -7.50 -12.48 7.99
C ASP A 155 -7.79 -13.77 8.77
N THR A 156 -9.06 -14.03 9.05
CA THR A 156 -9.52 -15.24 9.77
C THR A 156 -10.06 -16.31 8.83
N GLY A 157 -9.95 -16.12 7.51
CA GLY A 157 -10.20 -17.13 6.51
C GLY A 157 -9.27 -18.34 6.65
N VAL A 158 -9.72 -19.49 6.18
CA VAL A 158 -8.97 -20.76 6.24
C VAL A 158 -8.65 -21.26 4.85
N LEU A 159 -7.49 -21.93 4.72
CA LEU A 159 -7.07 -22.59 3.49
C LEU A 159 -7.32 -24.09 3.61
N GLY A 160 -7.96 -24.67 2.60
CA GLY A 160 -8.17 -26.10 2.48
C GLY A 160 -7.05 -26.80 1.72
N GLN A 161 -7.19 -28.11 1.54
CA GLN A 161 -6.32 -28.91 0.68
C GLN A 161 -7.13 -29.61 -0.41
N VAL A 162 -6.50 -29.82 -1.56
CA VAL A 162 -7.03 -30.58 -2.70
C VAL A 162 -6.06 -31.69 -3.10
N TRP A 163 -6.56 -32.75 -3.73
CA TRP A 163 -5.73 -33.79 -4.32
C TRP A 163 -5.15 -33.32 -5.65
N VAL A 164 -3.83 -33.36 -5.78
CA VAL A 164 -3.09 -33.06 -7.02
C VAL A 164 -2.42 -34.32 -7.56
N TYR A 165 -1.99 -34.28 -8.81
CA TYR A 165 -1.33 -35.38 -9.55
C TYR A 165 -2.20 -36.66 -9.67
N PRO A 166 -2.98 -36.79 -10.77
CA PRO A 166 -3.89 -37.93 -10.95
C PRO A 166 -3.23 -39.30 -10.83
N ASP A 167 -1.98 -39.45 -11.31
CA ASP A 167 -1.26 -40.72 -11.31
C ASP A 167 -0.65 -41.09 -9.95
N LYS A 168 -0.45 -40.10 -9.07
CA LYS A 168 0.09 -40.29 -7.72
C LYS A 168 -0.48 -39.21 -6.79
N PRO A 169 -1.71 -39.40 -6.28
CA PRO A 169 -2.40 -38.37 -5.53
C PRO A 169 -1.65 -37.92 -4.28
N GLU A 170 -1.43 -36.60 -4.16
CA GLU A 170 -0.82 -35.96 -3.00
C GLU A 170 -1.68 -34.76 -2.57
N PRO A 171 -1.81 -34.47 -1.26
CA PRO A 171 -2.56 -33.30 -0.81
C PRO A 171 -1.72 -32.03 -1.04
N PHE A 172 -2.37 -30.97 -1.53
CA PHE A 172 -1.75 -29.66 -1.71
C PHE A 172 -2.71 -28.55 -1.28
N VAL A 173 -2.17 -27.44 -0.75
CA VAL A 173 -2.97 -26.31 -0.26
C VAL A 173 -3.65 -25.59 -1.44
N ASP A 174 -4.95 -25.36 -1.33
CA ASP A 174 -5.68 -24.52 -2.28
C ASP A 174 -5.68 -23.07 -1.79
N PHE A 175 -4.94 -22.22 -2.50
CA PHE A 175 -4.82 -20.79 -2.22
C PHE A 175 -5.94 -19.94 -2.87
N ASN A 176 -6.89 -20.56 -3.59
CA ASN A 176 -7.97 -19.84 -4.25
C ASN A 176 -9.15 -19.62 -3.29
N THR A 177 -9.04 -18.61 -2.44
CA THR A 177 -10.10 -18.26 -1.47
C THR A 177 -10.85 -16.99 -1.86
N LYS A 178 -12.11 -16.91 -1.43
CA LYS A 178 -12.99 -15.76 -1.62
C LYS A 178 -12.88 -14.81 -0.45
N HIS A 179 -12.74 -13.52 -0.74
CA HIS A 179 -12.60 -12.47 0.27
C HIS A 179 -13.57 -11.32 0.00
N THR A 180 -13.94 -10.60 1.05
CA THR A 180 -14.66 -9.34 0.92
C THR A 180 -13.66 -8.20 1.06
N CYS A 181 -13.35 -7.55 -0.05
CA CYS A 181 -12.31 -6.52 -0.11
C CYS A 181 -12.94 -5.14 -0.25
N LYS A 182 -12.28 -4.10 0.30
CA LYS A 182 -12.58 -2.72 -0.09
C LYS A 182 -12.38 -2.56 -1.59
N ASN A 183 -13.14 -1.67 -2.22
CA ASN A 183 -12.96 -1.35 -3.64
C ASN A 183 -11.60 -0.68 -3.87
N PHE A 184 -10.59 -1.51 -4.15
CA PHE A 184 -9.21 -1.10 -4.38
C PHE A 184 -9.09 -0.14 -5.55
N GLU A 185 -9.78 -0.41 -6.67
CA GLU A 185 -9.70 0.43 -7.85
C GLU A 185 -10.22 1.85 -7.60
N ALA A 186 -11.30 1.99 -6.83
CA ALA A 186 -11.82 3.31 -6.49
C ALA A 186 -10.86 4.11 -5.61
N ILE A 187 -10.21 3.45 -4.64
CA ILE A 187 -9.18 4.05 -3.77
C ILE A 187 -7.95 4.45 -4.60
N ARG A 188 -7.47 3.54 -5.46
CA ARG A 188 -6.32 3.76 -6.35
C ARG A 188 -6.58 4.92 -7.29
N ALA A 189 -7.70 4.93 -8.00
CA ALA A 189 -8.05 6.00 -8.94
C ALA A 189 -8.22 7.36 -8.23
N TRP A 190 -8.78 7.38 -7.02
CA TRP A 190 -8.88 8.59 -6.21
C TRP A 190 -7.51 9.19 -5.87
N ALA A 191 -6.55 8.33 -5.49
CA ALA A 191 -5.19 8.74 -5.16
C ALA A 191 -4.39 9.17 -6.40
N GLU A 192 -4.59 8.48 -7.52
CA GLU A 192 -3.86 8.72 -8.78
C GLU A 192 -3.92 10.18 -9.22
N VAL A 193 -5.13 10.76 -9.20
CA VAL A 193 -5.39 12.14 -9.65
C VAL A 193 -5.08 13.21 -8.60
N ARG A 194 -4.71 12.81 -7.37
CA ARG A 194 -4.44 13.72 -6.23
C ARG A 194 -2.97 13.79 -5.84
N GLN A 195 -2.11 13.10 -6.58
CA GLN A 195 -0.68 13.15 -6.37
C GLN A 195 -0.18 14.60 -6.45
N LEU A 196 0.72 14.95 -5.53
CA LEU A 196 1.49 16.18 -5.58
C LEU A 196 2.34 16.22 -6.87
N PRO A 197 2.78 17.43 -7.27
CA PRO A 197 3.63 17.58 -8.45
C PRO A 197 4.87 16.68 -8.37
N GLU A 198 5.29 16.14 -9.51
CA GLU A 198 6.51 15.33 -9.60
C GLU A 198 7.75 16.17 -9.30
N ASN A 199 7.77 17.41 -9.80
CA ASN A 199 8.83 18.38 -9.57
C ASN A 199 8.24 19.62 -8.88
N PRO A 200 8.05 19.59 -7.56
CA PRO A 200 7.57 20.76 -6.82
C PRO A 200 8.66 21.86 -6.80
N PRO A 201 8.28 23.16 -6.73
CA PRO A 201 9.23 24.26 -6.53
C PRO A 201 10.08 24.08 -5.26
N GLU A 202 11.28 24.65 -5.22
CA GLU A 202 12.19 24.55 -4.05
C GLU A 202 11.54 25.07 -2.75
N ASP A 203 10.68 26.07 -2.85
CA ASP A 203 9.97 26.66 -1.73
C ASP A 203 8.58 26.06 -1.50
N PHE A 204 8.33 24.83 -1.98
CA PHE A 204 7.03 24.18 -1.86
C PHE A 204 6.58 23.96 -0.41
N LEU A 205 7.51 23.55 0.44
CA LEU A 205 7.28 23.28 1.85
C LEU A 205 7.57 24.50 2.73
N GLU A 206 6.84 24.61 3.83
CA GLU A 206 7.12 25.58 4.89
C GLU A 206 8.44 25.23 5.60
N THR A 207 9.19 26.26 5.99
CA THR A 207 10.36 26.08 6.85
C THR A 207 9.90 25.65 8.25
N PRO A 208 10.63 24.75 8.94
CA PRO A 208 10.24 24.31 10.28
C PRO A 208 10.09 25.50 11.24
N GLY A 209 8.93 25.61 11.89
CA GLY A 209 8.65 26.60 12.94
C GLY A 209 9.04 26.15 14.35
N GLY A 210 9.55 24.91 14.49
CA GLY A 210 9.78 24.17 15.73
C GLY A 210 9.44 22.68 15.52
N GLY A 211 9.85 21.77 16.41
CA GLY A 211 9.50 20.34 16.31
C GLY A 211 10.35 19.52 15.32
N ILE A 212 11.66 19.77 15.27
CA ILE A 212 12.59 18.95 14.49
C ILE A 212 12.99 17.73 15.32
N TRP A 213 12.75 16.54 14.79
CA TRP A 213 13.08 15.28 15.44
C TRP A 213 14.57 15.01 15.29
N GLY A 214 15.22 14.50 16.36
CA GLY A 214 16.65 14.18 16.35
C GLY A 214 16.99 12.88 15.63
N GLU A 215 15.96 12.06 15.35
CA GLU A 215 16.04 10.81 14.60
C GLU A 215 14.80 10.64 13.73
N ILE A 216 14.91 9.78 12.72
CA ILE A 216 13.77 9.39 11.88
C ILE A 216 12.91 8.43 12.72
N PRO A 217 11.65 8.79 13.01
CA PRO A 217 10.75 7.95 13.81
C PRO A 217 10.35 6.65 13.11
#